data_AF-A0A8H3I3S7-F1
#
_entry.id   AF-A0A8H3I3S7-F1
#
_cell.length_a   1.000
_cell.length_b   1.000
_cell.length_c   1.000
_cell.angle_alpha   90.00
_cell.angle_beta   90.00
_cell.angle_gamma   90.00
#
_symmetry.space_group_name_H-M   'P 1'
#
loop_
_entity.id
_entity.type
_entity.pdbx_description
1 polymer ?
#
loop_
_entity_poly.entity_id
_entity_poly.type
_entity_poly.pdbx_seq_one_letter_code
_entity_poly.pdbx_strand_id
1 'polypeptide(L)'
;MVATSLIRQQSALLARTPLPRKCLFTPRTQVRYKHFKPALTHGNIFEKDGVNNMMSAEGFDLAWTQYQEYLVSELNAMTHAGTPDDGLRVKDLIIKYARDADKATIFNFASMAYNNHFMFSTLTSKPVPPSSMLEQQISLSNFSSLESLRETFIATADSMFGPGFTWLIKRNTDQKLSILNTYLAGSPFPGAHHRRQPIDAATTPKDLVPGAQKAWQSVMARSSGIGNMNAGKMGAFAEYGQLAPGGVDLDVLTCVNTWQHCWLMDKGIAGKREYLEDWWDSIDWRVVEANAGWGDNPVIPKEKTKSWATPAYYA
;
A
#
# COMPACT_ATOMS: atom_id res chain seq x y z
N MET A 1 -90.36 26.59 23.49
CA MET A 1 -89.12 25.95 23.98
C MET A 1 -89.04 24.57 23.34
N VAL A 2 -87.94 24.29 22.62
CA VAL A 2 -87.33 22.95 22.36
C VAL A 2 -88.15 21.95 21.52
N ALA A 3 -87.65 21.25 20.50
CA ALA A 3 -86.53 21.35 19.58
C ALA A 3 -86.84 20.31 18.47
N THR A 4 -86.82 20.72 17.21
CA THR A 4 -87.10 19.86 16.06
C THR A 4 -85.90 18.95 15.78
N SER A 5 -86.11 17.64 15.91
CA SER A 5 -85.11 16.60 15.62
C SER A 5 -84.85 16.49 14.12
N LEU A 6 -83.66 16.90 13.68
CA LEU A 6 -83.14 16.65 12.34
C LEU A 6 -82.47 15.27 12.30
N ILE A 7 -83.12 14.32 11.62
CA ILE A 7 -82.54 13.01 11.31
C ILE A 7 -81.44 13.22 10.27
N ARG A 8 -80.18 13.21 10.72
CA ARG A 8 -79.00 13.21 9.85
C ARG A 8 -78.74 11.75 9.43
N GLN A 9 -78.94 11.42 8.15
CA GLN A 9 -78.46 10.15 7.60
C GLN A 9 -76.93 10.10 7.76
N GLN A 10 -76.43 9.15 8.57
CA GLN A 10 -75.01 8.85 8.62
C GLN A 10 -74.64 8.05 7.37
N SER A 11 -73.82 8.64 6.51
CA SER A 11 -73.16 7.92 5.43
C SER A 11 -72.29 6.83 6.04
N ALA A 12 -72.53 5.58 5.66
CA ALA A 12 -71.69 4.45 6.05
C ALA A 12 -70.25 4.71 5.56
N LEU A 13 -69.32 4.96 6.49
CA LEU A 13 -67.90 4.98 6.21
C LEU A 13 -67.47 3.53 5.88
N LEU A 14 -67.32 3.24 4.60
CA LEU A 14 -66.65 2.03 4.14
C LEU A 14 -65.19 2.08 4.62
N ALA A 15 -64.87 1.29 5.63
CA ALA A 15 -63.49 1.07 6.06
C ALA A 15 -62.73 0.41 4.91
N ARG A 16 -61.91 1.19 4.18
CA ARG A 16 -60.92 0.65 3.25
C ARG A 16 -59.86 -0.07 4.08
N THR A 17 -59.87 -1.39 4.02
CA THR A 17 -58.74 -2.21 4.46
C THR A 17 -57.49 -1.79 3.68
N PRO A 18 -56.37 -1.48 4.36
CA PRO A 18 -55.13 -1.21 3.64
C PRO A 18 -54.71 -2.51 2.95
N LEU A 19 -54.52 -2.45 1.63
CA LEU A 19 -53.92 -3.56 0.88
C LEU A 19 -52.59 -3.92 1.56
N PRO A 20 -52.28 -5.21 1.76
CA PRO A 20 -50.97 -5.58 2.26
C PRO A 20 -49.94 -5.02 1.28
N ARG A 21 -49.12 -4.06 1.72
CA ARG A 21 -47.92 -3.69 0.98
C ARG A 21 -47.12 -4.97 0.85
N LYS A 22 -47.18 -5.61 -0.32
CA LYS A 22 -46.20 -6.62 -0.70
C LYS A 22 -44.86 -5.91 -0.55
N CYS A 23 -44.16 -6.20 0.55
CA CYS A 23 -42.77 -5.82 0.69
C CYS A 23 -42.08 -6.59 -0.43
N LEU A 24 -41.89 -5.91 -1.56
CA LEU A 24 -41.02 -6.40 -2.61
C LEU A 24 -39.64 -6.41 -1.96
N PHE A 25 -39.28 -7.54 -1.34
CA PHE A 25 -37.90 -7.89 -1.10
C PHE A 25 -37.29 -8.05 -2.48
N THR A 26 -36.87 -6.93 -3.07
CA THR A 26 -35.84 -7.00 -4.09
C THR A 26 -34.64 -7.61 -3.35
N PRO A 27 -34.11 -8.76 -3.79
CA PRO A 27 -32.85 -9.22 -3.27
C PRO A 27 -31.87 -8.07 -3.53
N ARG A 28 -31.40 -7.42 -2.47
CA ARG A 28 -30.37 -6.40 -2.59
C ARG A 28 -29.15 -7.15 -3.10
N THR A 29 -28.89 -7.08 -4.39
CA THR A 29 -27.69 -7.65 -4.99
C THR A 29 -26.50 -7.02 -4.27
N GLN A 30 -25.89 -7.76 -3.36
CA GLN A 30 -24.70 -7.30 -2.65
C GLN A 30 -23.55 -7.39 -3.65
N VAL A 31 -23.14 -6.23 -4.17
CA VAL A 31 -21.91 -6.12 -4.96
C VAL A 31 -20.75 -6.28 -3.99
N ARG A 32 -19.95 -7.33 -4.17
CA ARG A 32 -18.76 -7.58 -3.38
C ARG A 32 -17.56 -7.02 -4.13
N TYR A 33 -16.64 -6.38 -3.44
CA TYR A 33 -15.34 -6.05 -4.01
C TYR A 33 -14.31 -7.05 -3.50
N LYS A 34 -13.52 -7.60 -4.41
CA LYS A 34 -12.40 -8.49 -4.06
C LYS A 34 -11.12 -7.90 -4.59
N HIS A 35 -10.06 -8.02 -3.79
CA HIS A 35 -8.71 -7.77 -4.22
C HIS A 35 -8.21 -8.93 -5.07
N PHE A 36 -7.51 -8.62 -6.16
CA PHE A 36 -6.88 -9.61 -7.03
C PHE A 36 -5.38 -9.30 -7.18
N LYS A 37 -4.59 -10.33 -7.50
CA LYS A 37 -3.18 -10.16 -7.87
C LYS A 37 -3.12 -9.24 -9.10
N PRO A 38 -2.40 -8.11 -9.04
CA PRO A 38 -2.27 -7.22 -10.19
C PRO A 38 -1.39 -7.83 -11.28
N ALA A 39 -1.67 -7.50 -12.53
CA ALA A 39 -0.81 -7.85 -13.66
C ALA A 39 0.46 -6.97 -13.67
N LEU A 40 1.61 -7.59 -13.95
CA LEU A 40 2.87 -6.89 -14.16
C LEU A 40 3.09 -6.58 -15.65
N THR A 41 3.78 -5.49 -15.95
CA THR A 41 4.12 -5.09 -17.33
C THR A 41 4.92 -6.16 -18.07
N HIS A 42 5.87 -6.79 -17.38
CA HIS A 42 6.74 -7.83 -17.92
C HIS A 42 6.46 -9.22 -17.33
N GLY A 43 5.26 -9.41 -16.74
CA GLY A 43 4.90 -10.63 -16.00
C GLY A 43 5.10 -11.92 -16.79
N ASN A 44 4.61 -11.98 -18.03
CA ASN A 44 4.72 -13.18 -18.87
C ASN A 44 6.18 -13.58 -19.17
N ILE A 45 7.10 -12.61 -19.21
CA ILE A 45 8.53 -12.87 -19.44
C ILE A 45 9.13 -13.41 -18.14
N PHE A 46 8.82 -12.75 -17.01
CA PHE A 46 9.31 -13.16 -15.70
C PHE A 46 8.83 -14.56 -15.29
N GLU A 47 7.59 -14.92 -15.60
CA GLU A 47 7.03 -16.25 -15.33
C GLU A 47 7.75 -17.36 -16.11
N LYS A 48 8.29 -17.05 -17.30
CA LYS A 48 8.92 -18.06 -18.16
C LYS A 48 10.42 -18.14 -17.95
N ASP A 49 11.08 -16.98 -17.91
CA ASP A 49 12.55 -16.87 -18.00
C ASP A 49 13.17 -16.33 -16.70
N GLY A 50 12.37 -15.90 -15.72
CA GLY A 50 12.83 -15.22 -14.51
C GLY A 50 13.15 -13.74 -14.75
N VAL A 51 13.82 -13.10 -13.77
CA VAL A 51 14.25 -11.69 -13.87
C VAL A 51 15.77 -11.65 -13.98
N ASN A 52 16.27 -11.31 -15.18
CA ASN A 52 17.66 -10.94 -15.52
C ASN A 52 18.73 -11.23 -14.44
N ASN A 53 19.15 -12.50 -14.31
CA ASN A 53 20.12 -13.02 -13.32
C ASN A 53 19.78 -12.83 -11.82
N MET A 54 18.85 -11.92 -11.50
CA MET A 54 18.33 -11.63 -10.17
C MET A 54 17.55 -12.81 -9.58
N MET A 55 16.65 -13.42 -10.36
CA MET A 55 15.88 -14.58 -9.91
C MET A 55 15.50 -15.53 -11.05
N SER A 56 15.39 -16.81 -10.74
CA SER A 56 14.89 -17.85 -11.65
C SER A 56 13.38 -17.74 -11.85
N ALA A 57 12.83 -18.51 -12.80
CA ALA A 57 11.38 -18.59 -13.01
C ALA A 57 10.68 -19.16 -11.76
N GLU A 58 11.28 -20.15 -11.11
CA GLU A 58 10.79 -20.75 -9.87
C GLU A 58 10.89 -19.77 -8.68
N GLY A 59 12.01 -19.04 -8.59
CA GLY A 59 12.19 -17.98 -7.59
C GLY A 59 11.18 -16.86 -7.76
N PHE A 60 10.90 -16.46 -9.01
CA PHE A 60 9.84 -15.49 -9.32
C PHE A 60 8.45 -16.01 -8.96
N ASP A 61 8.13 -17.27 -9.27
CA ASP A 61 6.84 -17.87 -8.91
C ASP A 61 6.61 -17.85 -7.39
N LEU A 62 7.65 -18.18 -6.60
CA LEU A 62 7.59 -18.10 -5.15
C LEU A 62 7.43 -16.66 -4.65
N ALA A 63 8.31 -15.75 -5.09
CA ALA A 63 8.43 -14.39 -4.55
C ALA A 63 7.31 -13.45 -5.00
N TRP A 64 6.83 -13.61 -6.23
CA TRP A 64 5.75 -12.82 -6.78
C TRP A 64 4.42 -13.57 -6.76
N THR A 65 4.28 -14.66 -7.51
CA THR A 65 2.97 -15.29 -7.74
C THR A 65 2.36 -15.86 -6.46
N GLN A 66 3.01 -16.82 -5.83
CA GLN A 66 2.49 -17.50 -4.64
C GLN A 66 2.38 -16.55 -3.45
N TYR A 67 3.44 -15.76 -3.20
CA TYR A 67 3.46 -14.85 -2.07
C TYR A 67 2.45 -13.70 -2.22
N GLN A 68 2.31 -13.09 -3.40
CA GLN A 68 1.32 -12.03 -3.61
C GLN A 68 -0.12 -12.57 -3.53
N GLU A 69 -0.39 -13.77 -4.04
CA GLU A 69 -1.69 -14.42 -3.91
C GLU A 69 -2.06 -14.68 -2.46
N TYR A 70 -1.11 -15.18 -1.66
CA TYR A 70 -1.28 -15.33 -0.23
C TYR A 70 -1.65 -14.01 0.45
N LEU A 71 -0.88 -12.94 0.21
CA LEU A 71 -1.14 -11.62 0.81
C LEU A 71 -2.52 -11.08 0.44
N VAL A 72 -2.92 -11.22 -0.83
CA VAL A 72 -4.23 -10.77 -1.32
C VAL A 72 -5.37 -11.62 -0.76
N SER A 73 -5.18 -12.93 -0.61
CA SER A 73 -6.15 -13.84 0.00
C SER A 73 -6.41 -13.49 1.47
N GLU A 74 -5.35 -13.27 2.25
CA GLU A 74 -5.46 -12.83 3.65
C GLU A 74 -6.12 -11.45 3.76
N LEU A 75 -5.77 -10.52 2.87
CA LEU A 75 -6.43 -9.20 2.83
C LEU A 75 -7.94 -9.35 2.59
N ASN A 76 -8.33 -10.16 1.60
CA ASN A 76 -9.73 -10.44 1.27
C ASN A 76 -10.50 -11.13 2.42
N ALA A 77 -9.84 -11.95 3.23
CA ALA A 77 -10.45 -12.56 4.41
C ALA A 77 -10.79 -11.51 5.47
N MET A 78 -9.92 -10.50 5.64
CA MET A 78 -10.11 -9.42 6.60
C MET A 78 -11.05 -8.31 6.12
N THR A 79 -11.12 -8.04 4.81
CA THR A 79 -11.92 -6.95 4.20
C THR A 79 -13.20 -7.43 3.52
N HIS A 80 -13.81 -8.51 4.03
CA HIS A 80 -14.97 -9.15 3.41
C HIS A 80 -16.22 -8.27 3.39
N ALA A 81 -17.22 -8.70 2.61
CA ALA A 81 -18.47 -7.98 2.38
C ALA A 81 -19.21 -7.66 3.68
N GLY A 82 -19.65 -6.41 3.82
CA GLY A 82 -20.32 -5.92 5.03
C GLY A 82 -19.39 -5.21 6.02
N THR A 83 -18.07 -5.25 5.80
CA THR A 83 -17.14 -4.37 6.51
C THR A 83 -17.13 -2.97 5.88
N PRO A 84 -16.80 -1.90 6.63
CA PRO A 84 -16.61 -0.55 6.08
C PRO A 84 -15.45 -0.42 5.08
N ASP A 85 -14.74 -1.52 4.83
CA ASP A 85 -13.51 -1.60 4.05
C ASP A 85 -13.73 -2.25 2.69
N ASP A 86 -14.92 -2.79 2.45
CA ASP A 86 -15.32 -3.41 1.19
C ASP A 86 -15.23 -2.37 0.05
N GLY A 87 -14.37 -2.65 -0.94
CA GLY A 87 -14.14 -1.79 -2.10
C GLY A 87 -13.11 -0.69 -1.92
N LEU A 88 -12.50 -0.54 -0.74
CA LEU A 88 -11.36 0.37 -0.58
C LEU A 88 -10.14 -0.11 -1.36
N ARG A 89 -9.28 0.79 -1.79
CA ARG A 89 -8.02 0.42 -2.47
C ARG A 89 -6.99 0.01 -1.43
N VAL A 90 -6.04 -0.83 -1.81
CA VAL A 90 -4.95 -1.26 -0.92
C VAL A 90 -4.18 -0.08 -0.33
N LYS A 91 -3.87 0.94 -1.15
CA LYS A 91 -3.23 2.18 -0.66
C LYS A 91 -4.09 2.92 0.38
N ASP A 92 -5.40 2.95 0.19
CA ASP A 92 -6.32 3.62 1.13
C ASP A 92 -6.38 2.85 2.46
N LEU A 93 -6.35 1.52 2.42
CA LEU A 93 -6.27 0.67 3.62
C LEU A 93 -4.97 0.91 4.40
N ILE A 94 -3.83 1.07 3.71
CA ILE A 94 -2.53 1.40 4.33
C ILE A 94 -2.63 2.73 5.09
N ILE A 95 -3.16 3.77 4.46
CA ILE A 95 -3.28 5.09 5.10
C ILE A 95 -4.28 5.06 6.25
N LYS A 96 -5.46 4.45 6.03
CA LYS A 96 -6.54 4.35 7.01
C LYS A 96 -6.09 3.66 8.30
N TYR A 97 -5.36 2.55 8.18
CA TYR A 97 -4.96 1.72 9.32
C TYR A 97 -3.55 1.98 9.83
N ALA A 98 -2.84 2.97 9.30
CA ALA A 98 -1.49 3.30 9.78
C ALA A 98 -1.47 3.65 11.28
N ARG A 99 -2.50 4.31 11.81
CA ARG A 99 -2.53 4.73 13.21
C ARG A 99 -3.22 3.72 14.14
N ASP A 100 -4.00 2.80 13.60
CA ASP A 100 -4.84 1.89 14.38
C ASP A 100 -4.05 0.62 14.77
N ALA A 101 -3.88 0.41 16.07
CA ALA A 101 -3.18 -0.75 16.60
C ALA A 101 -4.02 -2.03 16.49
N ASP A 102 -5.34 -1.93 16.64
CA ASP A 102 -6.25 -3.09 16.61
C ASP A 102 -6.38 -3.65 15.18
N LYS A 103 -6.16 -2.79 14.18
CA LYS A 103 -6.17 -3.13 12.75
C LYS A 103 -4.78 -3.20 12.12
N ALA A 104 -3.74 -3.34 12.95
CA ALA A 104 -2.35 -3.41 12.48
C ALA A 104 -2.11 -4.58 11.50
N THR A 105 -2.83 -5.69 11.62
CA THR A 105 -2.72 -6.83 10.70
C THR A 105 -3.19 -6.48 9.30
N ILE A 106 -4.32 -5.76 9.16
CA ILE A 106 -4.82 -5.29 7.85
C ILE A 106 -3.78 -4.36 7.21
N PHE A 107 -3.23 -3.43 8.00
CA PHE A 107 -2.14 -2.57 7.54
C PHE A 107 -0.94 -3.40 7.03
N ASN A 108 -0.50 -4.41 7.78
CA ASN A 108 0.66 -5.21 7.43
C ASN A 108 0.46 -5.93 6.09
N PHE A 109 -0.66 -6.64 5.90
CA PHE A 109 -0.93 -7.35 4.66
C PHE A 109 -1.14 -6.40 3.48
N ALA A 110 -1.86 -5.29 3.67
CA ALA A 110 -2.05 -4.28 2.63
C ALA A 110 -0.72 -3.64 2.21
N SER A 111 0.12 -3.27 3.18
CA SER A 111 1.43 -2.66 2.95
C SER A 111 2.39 -3.64 2.29
N MET A 112 2.49 -4.88 2.78
CA MET A 112 3.32 -5.92 2.15
C MET A 112 2.89 -6.18 0.71
N ALA A 113 1.58 -6.30 0.46
CA ALA A 113 1.08 -6.55 -0.88
C ALA A 113 1.48 -5.39 -1.81
N TYR A 114 1.26 -4.14 -1.39
CA TYR A 114 1.65 -2.93 -2.13
C TYR A 114 3.16 -2.88 -2.40
N ASN A 115 3.97 -3.05 -1.36
CA ASN A 115 5.42 -2.94 -1.45
C ASN A 115 6.01 -4.01 -2.37
N ASN A 116 5.52 -5.25 -2.26
CA ASN A 116 5.96 -6.35 -3.11
C ASN A 116 5.60 -6.09 -4.59
N HIS A 117 4.36 -5.69 -4.87
CA HIS A 117 3.97 -5.31 -6.23
C HIS A 117 4.79 -4.16 -6.78
N PHE A 118 5.05 -3.15 -5.95
CA PHE A 118 5.78 -1.97 -6.37
C PHE A 118 7.19 -2.34 -6.84
N MET A 119 7.91 -3.20 -6.11
CA MET A 119 9.22 -3.70 -6.54
C MET A 119 9.15 -4.34 -7.92
N PHE A 120 8.29 -5.34 -8.13
CA PHE A 120 8.22 -6.05 -9.41
C PHE A 120 7.72 -5.17 -10.57
N SER A 121 6.94 -4.13 -10.28
CA SER A 121 6.45 -3.18 -11.28
C SER A 121 7.53 -2.24 -11.83
N THR A 122 8.66 -2.11 -11.13
CA THR A 122 9.80 -1.27 -11.54
C THR A 122 10.97 -2.08 -12.12
N LEU A 123 10.77 -3.38 -12.40
CA LEU A 123 11.79 -4.25 -13.01
C LEU A 123 11.57 -4.42 -14.51
N THR A 124 12.65 -4.68 -15.23
CA THR A 124 12.66 -5.01 -16.66
C THR A 124 13.57 -6.21 -16.92
N SER A 125 13.22 -7.06 -17.89
CA SER A 125 14.11 -8.12 -18.37
C SER A 125 15.22 -7.58 -19.26
N LYS A 126 15.07 -6.36 -19.77
CA LYS A 126 16.05 -5.70 -20.65
C LYS A 126 16.45 -4.38 -19.99
N PRO A 127 17.63 -4.31 -19.37
CA PRO A 127 18.11 -3.10 -18.71
C PRO A 127 18.12 -1.92 -19.69
N VAL A 128 17.60 -0.78 -19.25
CA VAL A 128 17.60 0.47 -20.02
C VAL A 128 18.35 1.51 -19.21
N PRO A 129 19.38 2.19 -19.75
CA PRO A 129 20.09 3.20 -18.98
C PRO A 129 19.17 4.37 -18.59
N PRO A 130 19.45 5.07 -17.47
CA PRO A 130 18.73 6.27 -17.11
C PRO A 130 18.91 7.36 -18.18
N SER A 131 17.91 8.23 -18.34
CA SER A 131 18.01 9.40 -19.21
C SER A 131 18.98 10.43 -18.63
N SER A 132 19.48 11.33 -19.47
CA SER A 132 20.36 12.42 -19.03
C SER A 132 19.69 13.34 -18.00
N MET A 133 18.36 13.48 -18.03
CA MET A 133 17.60 14.26 -17.05
C MET A 133 17.74 13.63 -15.67
N LEU A 134 17.54 12.31 -15.55
CA LEU A 134 17.66 11.62 -14.28
C LEU A 134 19.11 11.63 -13.78
N GLU A 135 20.09 11.42 -14.66
CA GLU A 135 21.51 11.51 -14.30
C GLU A 135 21.90 12.89 -13.76
N GLN A 136 21.40 13.97 -14.37
CA GLN A 136 21.57 15.33 -13.85
C GLN A 136 20.93 15.48 -12.46
N GLN A 137 19.72 14.99 -12.25
CA GLN A 137 19.04 15.08 -10.94
C GLN A 137 19.75 14.28 -9.86
N ILE A 138 20.32 13.11 -10.19
CA ILE A 138 21.17 12.32 -9.29
C ILE A 138 22.42 13.12 -8.92
N SER A 139 23.05 13.75 -9.91
CA SER A 139 24.26 14.56 -9.71
C SER A 139 24.01 15.81 -8.85
N LEU A 140 22.84 16.44 -8.99
CA LEU A 140 22.39 17.58 -8.18
C LEU A 140 21.91 17.17 -6.77
N SER A 141 21.57 15.89 -6.59
CA SER A 141 21.22 15.31 -5.30
C SER A 141 22.47 15.00 -4.48
N ASN A 142 22.30 14.44 -3.27
CA ASN A 142 23.41 14.15 -2.35
C ASN A 142 24.34 13.01 -2.81
N PHE A 143 24.15 12.45 -4.00
CA PHE A 143 24.85 11.25 -4.47
C PHE A 143 25.99 11.55 -5.44
N SER A 144 26.04 12.74 -6.05
CA SER A 144 27.08 13.18 -7.00
C SER A 144 27.17 12.39 -8.33
N SER A 145 26.96 11.08 -8.35
CA SER A 145 26.94 10.23 -9.54
C SER A 145 25.98 9.03 -9.39
N LEU A 146 25.65 8.37 -10.51
CA LEU A 146 24.85 7.14 -10.51
C LEU A 146 25.55 5.98 -9.79
N GLU A 147 26.87 5.88 -9.94
CA GLU A 147 27.69 4.85 -9.28
C GLU A 147 27.69 5.01 -7.75
N SER A 148 27.87 6.24 -7.27
CA SER A 148 27.77 6.56 -5.84
C SER A 148 26.38 6.29 -5.28
N LEU A 149 25.32 6.56 -6.06
CA LEU A 149 23.96 6.20 -5.68
C LEU A 149 23.81 4.67 -5.59
N ARG A 150 24.28 3.92 -6.59
CA ARG A 150 24.26 2.45 -6.62
C ARG A 150 24.93 1.88 -5.37
N GLU A 151 26.16 2.31 -5.09
CA GLU A 151 26.92 1.79 -3.96
C GLU A 151 26.28 2.14 -2.62
N THR A 152 25.83 3.39 -2.45
CA THR A 152 25.13 3.80 -1.22
C THR A 152 23.83 3.02 -1.03
N PHE A 153 23.06 2.81 -2.10
CA PHE A 153 21.80 2.07 -2.05
C PHE A 153 22.03 0.61 -1.68
N ILE A 154 22.91 -0.08 -2.41
CA ILE A 154 23.22 -1.50 -2.17
C ILE A 154 23.80 -1.68 -0.77
N ALA A 155 24.76 -0.84 -0.35
CA ALA A 155 25.32 -0.90 1.01
C ALA A 155 24.24 -0.68 2.08
N THR A 156 23.30 0.24 1.86
CA THR A 156 22.20 0.52 2.79
C THR A 156 21.23 -0.65 2.90
N ALA A 157 20.88 -1.30 1.78
CA ALA A 157 20.00 -2.47 1.74
C ALA A 157 20.69 -3.72 2.30
N ASP A 158 21.97 -3.92 2.00
CA ASP A 158 22.78 -5.04 2.50
C ASP A 158 22.94 -4.96 4.02
N SER A 159 23.20 -3.76 4.55
CA SER A 159 23.30 -3.48 5.98
C SER A 159 22.01 -3.72 6.77
N MET A 160 20.85 -3.82 6.12
CA MET A 160 19.61 -4.22 6.80
C MET A 160 19.67 -5.70 7.18
N PHE A 161 19.97 -6.00 8.44
CA PHE A 161 20.00 -7.38 8.91
C PHE A 161 18.63 -8.07 8.83
N GLY A 162 17.55 -7.33 9.10
CA GLY A 162 16.17 -7.83 9.08
C GLY A 162 15.49 -7.68 7.71
N PRO A 163 14.36 -8.40 7.51
CA PRO A 163 13.56 -8.26 6.31
C PRO A 163 12.85 -6.90 6.26
N GLY A 164 12.76 -6.35 5.06
CA GLY A 164 12.13 -5.05 4.82
C GLY A 164 12.27 -4.61 3.37
N PHE A 165 12.28 -3.30 3.19
CA PHE A 165 12.38 -2.66 1.89
C PHE A 165 13.32 -1.46 1.97
N THR A 166 14.17 -1.31 0.94
CA THR A 166 14.95 -0.09 0.72
C THR A 166 14.36 0.64 -0.47
N TRP A 167 14.08 1.93 -0.30
CA TRP A 167 13.33 2.77 -1.22
C TRP A 167 14.22 3.89 -1.75
N LEU A 168 14.14 4.14 -3.05
CA LEU A 168 14.58 5.40 -3.63
C LEU A 168 13.38 6.33 -3.68
N ILE A 169 13.46 7.44 -2.95
CA ILE A 169 12.40 8.43 -2.87
C ILE A 169 12.87 9.78 -3.39
N LYS A 170 11.92 10.56 -3.89
CA LYS A 170 12.08 11.97 -4.22
C LYS A 170 11.31 12.78 -3.20
N ARG A 171 11.98 13.71 -2.53
CA ARG A 171 11.33 14.66 -1.63
C ARG A 171 10.70 15.78 -2.45
N ASN A 172 9.42 16.03 -2.27
CA ASN A 172 8.72 17.03 -3.08
C ASN A 172 9.10 18.47 -2.70
N THR A 173 9.62 18.68 -1.48
CA THR A 173 10.02 20.00 -0.99
C THR A 173 11.25 20.57 -1.68
N ASP A 174 12.28 19.76 -1.91
CA ASP A 174 13.54 20.18 -2.51
C ASP A 174 13.88 19.43 -3.81
N GLN A 175 12.98 18.55 -4.26
CA GLN A 175 13.15 17.70 -5.45
C GLN A 175 14.38 16.80 -5.37
N LYS A 176 14.98 16.63 -4.19
CA LYS A 176 16.19 15.82 -3.99
C LYS A 176 15.85 14.35 -3.80
N LEU A 177 16.74 13.50 -4.30
CA LEU A 177 16.67 12.07 -4.07
C LEU A 177 17.19 11.73 -2.67
N SER A 178 16.56 10.75 -2.04
CA SER A 178 17.02 10.15 -0.78
C SER A 178 16.74 8.65 -0.77
N ILE A 179 17.51 7.94 0.04
CA ILE A 179 17.27 6.53 0.34
C ILE A 179 16.51 6.46 1.66
N LEU A 180 15.51 5.59 1.73
CA LEU A 180 14.73 5.31 2.93
C LEU A 180 14.65 3.80 3.14
N ASN A 181 14.87 3.34 4.35
CA ASN A 181 14.59 1.95 4.72
C ASN A 181 13.25 1.87 5.45
N THR A 182 12.51 0.78 5.23
CA THR A 182 11.36 0.39 6.05
C THR A 182 11.50 -1.07 6.43
N TYR A 183 11.33 -1.39 7.71
CA TYR A 183 11.42 -2.75 8.22
C TYR A 183 10.07 -3.45 8.17
N LEU A 184 10.08 -4.77 7.99
CA LEU A 184 8.89 -5.62 7.94
C LEU A 184 7.89 -5.13 6.89
N ALA A 185 6.71 -4.69 7.32
CA ALA A 185 5.61 -4.19 6.50
C ALA A 185 5.53 -2.65 6.51
N GLY A 186 6.60 -1.95 6.88
CA GLY A 186 6.61 -0.50 6.95
C GLY A 186 6.36 0.16 5.59
N SER A 187 5.66 1.29 5.59
CA SER A 187 5.28 1.99 4.36
C SER A 187 6.07 3.28 4.17
N PRO A 188 6.51 3.61 2.93
CA PRO A 188 7.19 4.88 2.66
C PRO A 188 6.22 6.06 2.67
N PHE A 189 4.90 5.83 2.58
CA PHE A 189 3.94 6.92 2.37
C PHE A 189 3.87 7.91 3.54
N PRO A 190 3.76 9.22 3.25
CA PRO A 190 3.71 10.24 4.29
C PRO A 190 2.42 10.15 5.13
N GLY A 191 1.29 9.80 4.52
CA GLY A 191 0.04 9.51 5.24
C GLY A 191 0.13 8.30 6.19
N ALA A 192 1.09 7.40 5.94
CA ALA A 192 1.34 6.22 6.75
C ALA A 192 2.59 6.34 7.64
N HIS A 193 3.08 7.56 7.91
CA HIS A 193 4.32 7.81 8.66
C HIS A 193 4.36 7.13 10.05
N HIS A 194 3.20 6.95 10.68
CA HIS A 194 3.01 6.17 11.92
C HIS A 194 3.64 4.77 11.88
N ARG A 195 3.66 4.18 10.68
CA ARG A 195 4.13 2.83 10.39
C ARG A 195 5.18 2.86 9.28
N ARG A 196 6.00 3.90 9.25
CA ARG A 196 7.18 3.94 8.38
C ARG A 196 8.23 2.91 8.79
N GLN A 197 8.36 2.65 10.09
CA GLN A 197 9.29 1.66 10.66
C GLN A 197 10.72 1.77 10.08
N PRO A 198 11.39 2.93 10.18
CA PRO A 198 12.64 3.17 9.44
C PRO A 198 13.90 2.54 10.05
N ILE A 199 13.79 2.02 11.27
CA ILE A 199 14.89 1.49 12.07
C ILE A 199 14.50 0.13 12.64
N ASP A 200 15.50 -0.73 12.84
CA ASP A 200 15.30 -2.00 13.52
C ASP A 200 15.09 -1.76 15.02
N ALA A 201 13.92 -2.14 15.50
CA ALA A 201 13.54 -1.97 16.90
C ALA A 201 14.28 -2.94 17.85
N ALA A 202 14.85 -4.04 17.34
CA ALA A 202 15.58 -5.01 18.15
C ALA A 202 17.00 -4.55 18.48
N THR A 203 17.67 -3.88 17.55
CA THR A 203 19.09 -3.53 17.64
C THR A 203 19.34 -2.05 17.90
N THR A 204 18.39 -1.16 17.58
CA THR A 204 18.56 0.27 17.81
C THR A 204 18.23 0.60 19.27
N PRO A 205 19.18 1.17 20.05
CA PRO A 205 18.89 1.65 21.39
C PRO A 205 17.70 2.62 21.36
N LYS A 206 16.75 2.44 22.29
CA LYS A 206 15.52 3.27 22.38
C LYS A 206 15.83 4.77 22.47
N ASP A 207 17.03 5.11 22.93
CA ASP A 207 17.51 6.49 23.06
C ASP A 207 17.99 7.14 21.76
N LEU A 208 18.29 6.36 20.72
CA LEU A 208 18.69 6.84 19.38
C LEU A 208 17.52 6.90 18.39
N VAL A 209 16.32 6.51 18.82
CA VAL A 209 15.09 6.67 18.04
C VAL A 209 14.83 8.17 17.82
N PRO A 210 14.69 8.66 16.57
CA PRO A 210 14.43 10.08 16.29
C PRO A 210 13.22 10.60 17.08
N GLY A 211 13.28 11.84 17.57
CA GLY A 211 12.31 12.40 18.54
C GLY A 211 10.83 12.25 18.16
N ALA A 212 10.51 12.27 16.86
CA ALA A 212 9.16 11.99 16.36
C ALA A 212 8.66 10.59 16.76
N GLN A 213 9.52 9.58 16.73
CA GLN A 213 9.16 8.20 17.06
C GLN A 213 9.24 7.89 18.56
N LYS A 214 10.07 8.61 19.33
CA LYS A 214 9.97 8.63 20.81
C LYS A 214 8.65 9.26 21.29
N ALA A 215 8.19 10.32 20.65
CA ALA A 215 6.87 10.91 20.92
C ALA A 215 5.76 9.89 20.63
N TRP A 216 5.83 9.15 19.52
CA TRP A 216 4.88 8.06 19.23
C TRP A 216 4.95 6.88 20.21
N GLN A 217 6.14 6.40 20.57
CA GLN A 217 6.29 5.31 21.54
C GLN A 217 5.80 5.71 22.93
N SER A 218 6.06 6.94 23.37
CA SER A 218 5.55 7.47 24.64
C SER A 218 4.05 7.73 24.59
N VAL A 219 3.48 8.14 23.45
CA VAL A 219 2.02 8.24 23.24
C VAL A 219 1.39 6.84 23.29
N MET A 220 1.95 5.82 22.67
CA MET A 220 1.44 4.44 22.73
C MET A 220 1.55 3.83 24.14
N ALA A 221 2.67 4.06 24.84
CA ALA A 221 2.84 3.64 26.23
C ALA A 221 1.86 4.34 27.18
N ARG A 222 1.52 5.62 26.92
CA ARG A 222 0.47 6.37 27.66
C ARG A 222 -0.96 5.99 27.24
N SER A 223 -1.14 5.49 26.02
CA SER A 223 -2.44 5.04 25.48
C SER A 223 -2.87 3.68 26.05
N SER A 224 -1.96 2.99 26.75
CA SER A 224 -2.29 1.75 27.47
C SER A 224 -3.09 1.99 28.76
N GLY A 225 -3.27 3.26 29.17
CA GLY A 225 -3.90 3.63 30.44
C GLY A 225 -5.04 4.66 30.35
N ILE A 226 -5.48 5.07 29.16
CA ILE A 226 -6.57 6.06 29.00
C ILE A 226 -7.62 5.50 28.03
N GLY A 227 -8.87 5.51 28.46
CA GLY A 227 -10.02 4.87 27.81
C GLY A 227 -10.27 5.24 26.35
N ASN A 228 -11.00 4.33 25.70
CA ASN A 228 -11.47 4.27 24.33
C ASN A 228 -11.36 5.57 23.49
N MET A 229 -10.21 5.76 22.84
CA MET A 229 -9.95 6.87 21.89
C MET A 229 -10.54 6.61 20.48
N ASN A 230 -11.44 5.64 20.32
CA ASN A 230 -12.00 5.23 19.02
C ASN A 230 -13.34 5.91 18.68
N ALA A 231 -13.90 6.72 19.57
CA ALA A 231 -15.14 7.46 19.31
C ALA A 231 -14.94 8.49 18.18
N GLY A 232 -15.67 8.35 17.07
CA GLY A 232 -15.68 9.30 15.95
C GLY A 232 -14.59 9.09 14.88
N LYS A 233 -13.70 8.10 15.04
CA LYS A 233 -12.60 7.81 14.09
C LYS A 233 -12.95 6.83 12.98
N MET A 234 -14.20 6.32 12.94
CA MET A 234 -14.66 5.38 11.93
C MET A 234 -16.00 5.86 11.38
N GLY A 235 -16.01 6.29 10.12
CA GLY A 235 -17.18 6.78 9.42
C GLY A 235 -16.79 7.59 8.18
N ALA A 236 -17.76 7.87 7.31
CA ALA A 236 -17.56 8.62 6.06
C ALA A 236 -17.01 10.06 6.27
N PHE A 237 -17.01 10.56 7.51
CA PHE A 237 -16.56 11.89 7.91
C PHE A 237 -15.24 11.89 8.72
N ALA A 238 -14.60 10.73 8.90
CA ALA A 238 -13.32 10.65 9.59
C ALA A 238 -12.19 11.19 8.70
N GLU A 239 -11.40 12.13 9.23
CA GLU A 239 -10.35 12.83 8.49
C GLU A 239 -9.09 11.95 8.38
N TYR A 240 -9.02 11.07 7.38
CA TYR A 240 -7.87 10.18 7.14
C TYR A 240 -6.72 10.82 6.32
N GLY A 241 -6.75 12.14 6.12
CA GLY A 241 -5.92 12.83 5.12
C GLY A 241 -4.99 13.92 5.63
N GLN A 242 -5.04 14.31 6.92
CA GLN A 242 -4.09 15.30 7.42
C GLN A 242 -2.72 14.66 7.56
N LEU A 243 -1.80 15.04 6.66
CA LEU A 243 -0.36 14.92 6.87
C LEU A 243 -0.05 15.40 8.29
N ALA A 244 0.69 14.60 9.07
CA ALA A 244 1.11 15.06 10.38
C ALA A 244 1.86 16.39 10.20
N PRO A 245 1.72 17.35 11.13
CA PRO A 245 2.48 18.60 11.08
C PRO A 245 3.98 18.29 10.95
N GLY A 246 4.57 18.60 9.77
CA GLY A 246 5.97 18.27 9.43
C GLY A 246 6.19 17.03 8.53
N GLY A 247 5.14 16.40 8.01
CA GLY A 247 5.24 15.36 6.99
C GLY A 247 5.72 15.94 5.65
N VAL A 248 6.91 15.55 5.21
CA VAL A 248 7.41 15.89 3.87
C VAL A 248 6.69 14.99 2.86
N ASP A 249 6.01 15.60 1.89
CA ASP A 249 5.50 14.86 0.74
C ASP A 249 6.67 14.24 -0.02
N LEU A 250 6.55 12.94 -0.28
CA LEU A 250 7.58 12.15 -0.93
C LEU A 250 6.96 11.26 -1.98
N ASP A 251 7.61 11.23 -3.14
CA ASP A 251 7.27 10.36 -4.25
C ASP A 251 8.21 9.16 -4.22
N VAL A 252 7.63 7.96 -4.33
CA VAL A 252 8.39 6.72 -4.31
C VAL A 252 8.76 6.37 -5.75
N LEU A 253 10.05 6.15 -6.01
CA LEU A 253 10.55 5.94 -7.38
C LEU A 253 10.74 4.46 -7.71
N THR A 254 11.46 3.75 -6.84
CA THR A 254 11.68 2.29 -6.91
C THR A 254 12.01 1.75 -5.52
N CYS A 255 11.95 0.43 -5.34
CA CYS A 255 12.41 -0.23 -4.13
C CYS A 255 12.96 -1.62 -4.41
N VAL A 256 13.70 -2.15 -3.43
CA VAL A 256 14.10 -3.56 -3.37
C VAL A 256 13.48 -4.22 -2.15
N ASN A 257 12.98 -5.43 -2.33
CA ASN A 257 12.51 -6.29 -1.26
C ASN A 257 13.70 -7.10 -0.71
N THR A 258 14.00 -6.96 0.58
CA THR A 258 15.10 -7.68 1.25
C THR A 258 14.64 -8.93 2.01
N TRP A 259 13.36 -9.29 1.91
CA TRP A 259 12.84 -10.51 2.49
C TRP A 259 13.46 -11.76 1.84
N GLN A 260 13.72 -12.78 2.65
CA GLN A 260 14.47 -13.97 2.25
C GLN A 260 13.80 -14.77 1.13
N HIS A 261 12.46 -14.76 1.05
CA HIS A 261 11.74 -15.47 0.00
C HIS A 261 12.02 -14.93 -1.42
N CYS A 262 12.60 -13.74 -1.56
CA CYS A 262 12.97 -13.18 -2.86
C CYS A 262 14.31 -13.66 -3.41
N TRP A 263 15.22 -14.15 -2.56
CA TRP A 263 16.61 -14.41 -2.97
C TRP A 263 17.19 -15.72 -2.43
N LEU A 264 16.67 -16.26 -1.33
CA LEU A 264 17.23 -17.44 -0.68
C LEU A 264 17.22 -18.66 -1.59
N MET A 265 16.20 -18.81 -2.44
CA MET A 265 16.07 -19.92 -3.36
C MET A 265 17.15 -19.92 -4.44
N ASP A 266 17.47 -18.75 -5.00
CA ASP A 266 18.38 -18.63 -6.14
C ASP A 266 19.82 -18.35 -5.73
N LYS A 267 20.02 -17.61 -4.64
CA LYS A 267 21.34 -17.09 -4.23
C LYS A 267 21.87 -17.75 -2.94
N GLY A 268 21.10 -18.66 -2.33
CA GLY A 268 21.48 -19.34 -1.10
C GLY A 268 21.59 -18.39 0.10
N ILE A 269 22.27 -18.81 1.17
CA ILE A 269 22.25 -18.12 2.47
C ILE A 269 23.07 -16.80 2.47
N ALA A 270 24.20 -16.78 1.75
CA ALA A 270 25.12 -15.65 1.74
C ALA A 270 24.95 -14.72 0.52
N GLY A 271 24.07 -15.07 -0.41
CA GLY A 271 23.95 -14.37 -1.70
C GLY A 271 23.04 -13.14 -1.70
N LYS A 272 22.70 -12.58 -0.52
CA LYS A 272 21.89 -11.35 -0.43
C LYS A 272 22.52 -10.20 -1.20
N ARG A 273 23.84 -10.00 -1.09
CA ARG A 273 24.53 -8.91 -1.78
C ARG A 273 24.49 -9.06 -3.30
N GLU A 274 24.75 -10.27 -3.79
CA GLU A 274 24.66 -10.58 -5.23
C GLU A 274 23.25 -10.30 -5.77
N TYR A 275 22.21 -10.74 -5.05
CA TYR A 275 20.82 -10.40 -5.38
C TYR A 275 20.56 -8.89 -5.49
N LEU A 276 21.14 -8.07 -4.60
CA LEU A 276 20.97 -6.62 -4.63
C LEU A 276 21.69 -5.97 -5.82
N GLU A 277 22.84 -6.51 -6.21
CA GLU A 277 23.58 -6.07 -7.39
C GLU A 277 22.82 -6.41 -8.67
N ASP A 278 22.29 -7.63 -8.80
CA ASP A 278 21.46 -8.04 -9.95
C ASP A 278 20.12 -7.31 -10.01
N TRP A 279 19.52 -7.02 -8.85
CA TRP A 279 18.32 -6.19 -8.76
C TRP A 279 18.58 -4.79 -9.33
N TRP A 280 19.72 -4.17 -8.98
CA TRP A 280 20.09 -2.84 -9.49
C TRP A 280 20.17 -2.83 -11.02
N ASP A 281 20.77 -3.88 -11.58
CA ASP A 281 20.95 -4.02 -13.03
C ASP A 281 19.62 -4.34 -13.75
N SER A 282 18.59 -4.75 -13.00
CA SER A 282 17.25 -5.08 -13.52
C SER A 282 16.23 -3.94 -13.38
N ILE A 283 16.63 -2.77 -12.88
CA ILE A 283 15.74 -1.61 -12.72
C ILE A 283 15.28 -1.07 -14.09
N ASP A 284 13.98 -0.86 -14.25
CA ASP A 284 13.43 -0.10 -15.38
C ASP A 284 13.49 1.40 -15.09
N TRP A 285 14.60 2.02 -15.46
CA TRP A 285 14.84 3.45 -15.24
C TRP A 285 13.78 4.35 -15.90
N ARG A 286 13.08 3.89 -16.94
CA ARG A 286 11.97 4.66 -17.55
C ARG A 286 10.76 4.76 -16.62
N VAL A 287 10.47 3.69 -15.89
CA VAL A 287 9.40 3.68 -14.88
C VAL A 287 9.80 4.55 -13.69
N VAL A 288 11.06 4.49 -13.26
CA VAL A 288 11.62 5.35 -12.19
C VAL A 288 11.47 6.84 -12.54
N GLU A 289 11.78 7.23 -13.77
CA GLU A 289 11.62 8.60 -14.25
C GLU A 289 10.17 9.04 -14.34
N ALA A 290 9.29 8.16 -14.81
CA ALA A 290 7.86 8.41 -14.84
C ALA A 290 7.29 8.61 -13.43
N ASN A 291 7.75 7.82 -12.46
CA ASN A 291 7.39 7.95 -11.04
C ASN A 291 7.93 9.27 -10.45
N ALA A 292 9.10 9.73 -10.88
CA ALA A 292 9.68 11.01 -10.46
C ALA A 292 8.97 12.22 -11.10
N GLY A 293 8.19 12.01 -12.15
CA GLY A 293 7.55 13.08 -12.92
C GLY A 293 8.52 13.87 -13.80
N TRP A 294 9.67 13.27 -14.17
CA TRP A 294 10.71 13.90 -14.99
C TRP A 294 10.74 13.43 -16.45
N GLY A 295 9.84 12.52 -16.84
CA GLY A 295 9.74 12.03 -18.22
C GLY A 295 8.70 12.78 -19.08
N ASP A 296 8.96 12.86 -20.38
CA ASP A 296 8.09 13.54 -21.37
C ASP A 296 6.79 12.78 -21.70
N ASN A 297 6.66 11.51 -21.28
CA ASN A 297 5.43 10.73 -21.38
C ASN A 297 5.39 9.63 -20.30
N PRO A 298 4.30 9.46 -19.54
CA PRO A 298 4.19 8.38 -18.58
C PRO A 298 4.09 7.02 -19.30
N VAL A 299 5.11 6.16 -19.16
CA VAL A 299 5.12 4.78 -19.69
C VAL A 299 3.98 3.95 -19.08
N ILE A 300 3.52 4.31 -17.88
CA ILE A 300 2.37 3.70 -17.22
C ILE A 300 1.31 4.79 -17.00
N PRO A 301 0.12 4.69 -17.62
CA PRO A 301 -0.98 5.59 -17.30
C PRO A 301 -1.25 5.52 -15.81
N LYS A 302 -1.28 6.67 -15.11
CA LYS A 302 -1.61 6.78 -13.67
C LYS A 302 -2.93 6.08 -13.30
N GLU A 303 -3.72 5.67 -14.29
CA GLU A 303 -4.98 4.92 -14.17
C GLU A 303 -4.84 3.40 -14.09
N LYS A 304 -3.81 2.78 -14.67
CA LYS A 304 -3.67 1.31 -14.64
C LYS A 304 -3.17 0.78 -13.29
N THR A 305 -2.66 1.65 -12.43
CA THR A 305 -2.32 1.34 -11.03
C THR A 305 -3.53 1.52 -10.07
N LYS A 306 -4.71 1.91 -10.57
CA LYS A 306 -5.76 2.49 -9.70
C LYS A 306 -6.64 1.55 -8.89
N SER A 307 -6.72 0.24 -9.12
CA SER A 307 -7.47 -0.61 -8.16
C SER A 307 -7.21 -2.09 -8.35
N TRP A 308 -6.65 -2.73 -7.33
CA TRP A 308 -6.69 -4.19 -7.20
C TRP A 308 -8.07 -4.70 -6.79
N ALA A 309 -8.95 -3.80 -6.34
CA ALA A 309 -10.33 -4.11 -6.01
C ALA A 309 -11.20 -4.01 -7.28
N THR A 310 -11.87 -5.11 -7.65
CA THR A 310 -12.88 -5.10 -8.71
C THR A 310 -14.21 -5.67 -8.17
N PRO A 311 -15.36 -5.24 -8.72
CA PRO A 311 -16.64 -5.84 -8.37
C PRO A 311 -16.66 -7.31 -8.81
N ALA A 312 -16.83 -8.22 -7.85
CA ALA A 312 -17.09 -9.61 -8.11
C ALA A 312 -18.60 -9.81 -8.28
N TYR A 313 -19.06 -9.86 -9.53
CA TYR A 313 -20.43 -10.25 -9.86
C TYR A 313 -20.52 -11.77 -9.82
N TYR A 314 -21.32 -12.31 -8.90
CA TYR A 314 -21.75 -13.71 -8.96
C TYR A 314 -23.13 -13.76 -9.62
N ALA A 315 -23.28 -14.71 -10.55
CA ALA A 315 -24.58 -15.17 -11.03
C ALA A 315 -25.19 -16.15 -10.02
#